data_AF-A0A9W9KA31-F1
#
_entry.id   AF-A0A9W9KA31-F1
#
_cell.length_a   1.000
_cell.length_b   1.000
_cell.length_c   1.000
_cell.angle_alpha   90.00
_cell.angle_beta   90.00
_cell.angle_gamma   90.00
#
_symmetry.space_group_name_H-M   'P 1'
#
loop_
_entity.id
_entity.type
_entity.pdbx_description
1 polymer ?
#
loop_
_entity_poly.entity_id
_entity_poly.type
_entity_poly.pdbx_seq_one_letter_code
_entity_poly.pdbx_strand_id
1 'polypeptide(L)'
;MEQVLTITAWGIFSLNLQMSMKMQKIVNLALPVSKVHVGGDHELDWTPYPRSNQISYVTKPAHLPRVRQGPTELTYIMLHLQEFLYDKTMSFQTLFAEVENPYNPLRWWLAGWPDASKTGKEPIPQFLVLRIKFLQATMNLLEMLMERDQQSSMINQLRQTWCQQAEEMAQCLHIYRQSFGLRHIPSQVVDAVQTALPVLVHRLEDADDNRGVYRTLAFWNSPELEDSTSRRNHLQDSIVVTKRGGETAHSGYRDP
;
A
#
# COMPACT_ATOMS: atom_id res chain seq x y z
N MET A 1 10.98 14.80 -23.80
CA MET A 1 10.95 13.41 -24.32
C MET A 1 11.87 12.49 -23.51
N GLU A 2 13.12 12.86 -23.26
CA GLU A 2 14.11 12.08 -22.49
C GLU A 2 13.65 11.69 -21.06
N GLN A 3 12.98 12.58 -20.33
CA GLN A 3 12.44 12.27 -19.00
C GLN A 3 11.38 11.16 -19.03
N VAL A 4 10.49 11.19 -20.04
CA VAL A 4 9.45 10.18 -20.23
C VAL A 4 10.07 8.83 -20.55
N LEU A 5 11.09 8.82 -21.42
CA LEU A 5 11.86 7.61 -21.74
C LEU A 5 12.57 7.05 -20.50
N THR A 6 13.17 7.92 -19.68
CA THR A 6 13.85 7.52 -18.44
C THR A 6 12.87 6.89 -17.44
N ILE A 7 11.74 7.56 -17.16
CA ILE A 7 10.70 7.03 -16.28
C ILE A 7 10.16 5.69 -16.79
N THR A 8 9.96 5.57 -18.11
CA THR A 8 9.48 4.34 -18.73
C THR A 8 10.51 3.21 -18.60
N ALA A 9 11.79 3.48 -18.87
CA ALA A 9 12.86 2.50 -18.71
C ALA A 9 12.96 1.99 -17.27
N TRP A 10 12.89 2.89 -16.29
CA TRP A 10 12.84 2.54 -14.87
C TRP A 10 11.60 1.73 -14.48
N GLY A 11 10.44 2.07 -15.03
CA GLY A 11 9.21 1.30 -14.83
C GLY A 11 9.32 -0.13 -15.38
N ILE A 12 9.81 -0.28 -16.62
CA ILE A 12 10.02 -1.58 -17.26
C ILE A 12 11.03 -2.42 -16.47
N PHE A 13 12.15 -1.83 -16.07
CA PHE A 13 13.16 -2.53 -15.27
C PHE A 13 12.61 -2.98 -13.92
N SER A 14 11.86 -2.11 -13.23
CA SER A 14 11.25 -2.45 -11.93
C SER A 14 10.24 -3.60 -12.05
N LEU A 15 9.44 -3.63 -13.12
CA LEU A 15 8.53 -4.73 -13.40
C LEU A 15 9.27 -6.03 -13.72
N ASN A 16 10.34 -5.96 -14.52
CA ASN A 16 11.18 -7.11 -14.83
C ASN A 16 11.82 -7.69 -13.57
N LEU A 17 12.38 -6.84 -12.70
CA LEU A 17 12.96 -7.25 -11.43
C LEU A 17 11.92 -7.94 -10.53
N GLN A 18 10.74 -7.35 -10.36
CA GLN A 18 9.65 -7.95 -9.56
C GLN A 18 9.23 -9.31 -10.12
N MET A 19 9.08 -9.42 -11.45
CA MET A 19 8.69 -10.68 -12.09
C MET A 19 9.78 -11.74 -12.00
N SER A 20 11.04 -11.35 -12.18
CA SER A 20 12.18 -12.23 -12.00
C SER A 20 12.26 -12.77 -10.58
N MET A 21 12.10 -11.92 -9.56
CA MET A 21 12.07 -12.36 -8.16
C MET A 21 10.94 -13.34 -7.88
N LYS A 22 9.71 -13.05 -8.34
CA LYS A 22 8.56 -13.97 -8.21
C LYS A 22 8.81 -15.32 -8.90
N MET A 23 9.53 -15.32 -10.02
CA MET A 23 9.85 -16.51 -10.79
C MET A 23 11.14 -17.20 -10.33
N GLN A 24 11.74 -16.75 -9.23
CA GLN A 24 13.02 -17.24 -8.73
C GLN A 24 14.16 -17.19 -9.77
N LYS A 25 14.21 -16.10 -10.54
CA LYS A 25 15.21 -15.85 -11.59
C LYS A 25 15.98 -14.56 -11.32
N ILE A 26 17.17 -14.47 -11.90
CA ILE A 26 17.96 -13.24 -11.94
C ILE A 26 17.32 -12.28 -12.96
N VAL A 27 17.35 -10.97 -12.67
CA VAL A 27 16.93 -9.93 -13.62
C VAL A 27 17.74 -10.05 -14.92
N ASN A 28 17.08 -9.95 -16.07
CA ASN A 28 17.72 -10.14 -17.37
C ASN A 28 17.78 -8.86 -18.21
N LEU A 29 17.23 -7.76 -17.70
CA LEU A 29 17.39 -6.43 -18.29
C LEU A 29 18.59 -5.72 -17.67
N ALA A 30 19.27 -4.91 -18.48
CA ALA A 30 20.29 -4.01 -17.99
C ALA A 30 19.66 -2.89 -17.15
N LEU A 31 20.36 -2.49 -16.09
CA LEU A 31 19.97 -1.35 -15.27
C LEU A 31 19.93 -0.07 -16.13
N PRO A 32 18.88 0.75 -16.04
CA PRO A 32 18.84 2.03 -16.75
C PRO A 32 20.00 2.95 -16.32
N VAL A 33 20.76 3.45 -17.30
CA VAL A 33 21.94 4.29 -17.08
C VAL A 33 21.55 5.71 -16.63
N SER A 34 20.44 6.22 -17.17
CA SER A 34 19.95 7.56 -16.86
C SER A 34 19.32 7.58 -15.47
N LYS A 35 19.82 8.47 -14.60
CA LYS A 35 19.17 8.77 -13.33
C LYS A 35 17.80 9.36 -13.61
N VAL A 36 16.79 8.94 -12.86
CA VAL A 36 15.49 9.62 -12.88
C VAL A 36 15.71 11.04 -12.39
N HIS A 37 15.82 11.99 -13.32
CA HIS A 37 15.93 13.40 -12.95
C HIS A 37 14.55 13.86 -12.49
N VAL A 38 14.43 14.05 -11.18
CA VAL A 38 13.16 14.36 -10.54
C VAL A 38 12.91 15.87 -10.49
N GLY A 39 13.18 16.56 -11.59
CA GLY A 39 12.78 17.96 -11.76
C GLY A 39 11.26 18.08 -11.86
N GLY A 40 10.67 18.97 -11.07
CA GLY A 40 9.23 19.30 -11.10
C GLY A 40 8.74 19.95 -9.80
N ASP A 41 7.79 20.88 -9.95
CA ASP A 41 7.23 21.77 -8.92
C ASP A 41 7.14 21.15 -7.52
N HIS A 42 7.93 21.72 -6.61
CA HIS A 42 7.78 21.51 -5.17
C HIS A 42 6.44 22.04 -4.63
N GLU A 43 5.70 22.79 -5.46
CA GLU A 43 4.50 23.54 -5.12
C GLU A 43 3.19 22.89 -5.61
N LEU A 44 3.26 21.70 -6.23
CA LEU A 44 2.06 21.00 -6.66
C LEU A 44 1.30 20.42 -5.47
N ASP A 45 0.07 20.88 -5.29
CA ASP A 45 -0.86 20.31 -4.33
C ASP A 45 -1.47 19.01 -4.87
N TRP A 46 -1.50 18.00 -4.00
CA TRP A 46 -2.31 16.82 -4.16
C TRP A 46 -3.77 17.17 -3.91
N THR A 47 -4.62 16.69 -4.80
CA THR A 47 -6.08 16.79 -4.69
C THR A 47 -6.68 15.42 -5.00
N PRO A 48 -7.62 14.93 -4.18
CA PRO A 48 -8.25 13.65 -4.44
C PRO A 48 -9.09 13.71 -5.72
N TYR A 49 -9.17 12.57 -6.41
CA TYR A 49 -10.07 12.35 -7.53
C TYR A 49 -11.21 11.41 -7.08
N PRO A 50 -12.46 11.58 -7.55
CA PRO A 50 -12.92 12.61 -8.48
C PRO A 50 -13.08 13.98 -7.81
N ARG A 51 -12.81 15.06 -8.55
CA ARG A 51 -13.01 16.45 -8.10
C ARG A 51 -14.48 16.91 -8.18
N SER A 52 -15.39 16.03 -8.60
CA SER A 52 -16.74 16.39 -9.06
C SER A 52 -17.78 16.57 -7.94
N ASN A 53 -17.45 16.20 -6.72
CA ASN A 53 -18.36 16.17 -5.57
C ASN A 53 -18.40 17.48 -4.76
N GLN A 54 -17.75 18.56 -5.22
CA GLN A 54 -17.73 19.89 -4.57
C GLN A 54 -17.30 19.91 -3.08
N ILE A 55 -16.76 18.80 -2.58
CA ILE A 55 -16.21 18.71 -1.23
C ILE A 55 -14.89 19.48 -1.21
N SER A 56 -14.77 20.48 -0.34
CA SER A 56 -13.50 21.18 -0.13
C SER A 56 -12.55 20.24 0.61
N TYR A 57 -11.61 19.64 -0.12
CA TYR A 57 -10.53 18.88 0.48
C TYR A 57 -9.43 19.82 0.95
N VAL A 58 -8.82 19.49 2.10
CA VAL A 58 -7.62 20.20 2.56
C VAL A 58 -6.52 19.92 1.55
N THR A 59 -5.99 20.95 0.90
CA THR A 59 -4.85 20.82 -0.02
C THR A 59 -3.62 20.35 0.76
N LYS A 60 -2.88 19.42 0.16
CA LYS A 60 -1.67 18.86 0.74
C LYS A 60 -0.56 18.90 -0.30
N PRO A 61 0.70 19.16 0.08
CA PRO A 61 1.80 19.06 -0.87
C PRO A 61 1.86 17.65 -1.46
N ALA A 62 1.91 17.52 -2.78
CA ALA A 62 1.92 16.22 -3.44
C ALA A 62 3.22 15.45 -3.27
N HIS A 63 4.29 16.12 -2.81
CA HIS A 63 5.62 15.55 -2.63
C HIS A 63 6.10 14.72 -3.83
N LEU A 64 5.73 15.16 -5.05
CA LEU A 64 5.98 14.42 -6.30
C LEU A 64 7.45 14.02 -6.48
N PRO A 65 8.45 14.87 -6.12
CA PRO A 65 9.83 14.45 -6.25
C PRO A 65 10.16 13.22 -5.39
N ARG A 66 9.74 13.26 -4.13
CA ARG A 66 9.94 12.17 -3.19
C ARG A 66 9.21 10.91 -3.64
N VAL A 67 7.94 11.04 -4.02
CA VAL A 67 7.11 9.92 -4.49
C VAL A 67 7.69 9.26 -5.75
N ARG A 68 8.28 10.04 -6.66
CA ARG A 68 8.90 9.50 -7.89
C ARG A 68 10.26 8.84 -7.61
N GLN A 69 11.01 9.33 -6.63
CA GLN A 69 12.30 8.77 -6.25
C GLN A 69 12.15 7.44 -5.50
N GLY A 70 11.10 7.31 -4.67
CA GLY A 70 10.86 6.13 -3.85
C GLY A 70 10.90 4.78 -4.60
N PRO A 71 10.17 4.60 -5.71
CA PRO A 71 10.21 3.38 -6.50
C PRO A 71 11.63 3.04 -7.00
N THR A 72 12.38 4.04 -7.45
CA THR A 72 13.76 3.84 -7.93
C THR A 72 14.67 3.35 -6.81
N GLU A 73 14.59 3.96 -5.64
CA GLU A 73 15.36 3.53 -4.46
C GLU A 73 15.00 2.11 -4.02
N LEU A 74 13.70 1.80 -3.97
CA LEU A 74 13.22 0.44 -3.66
C LEU A 74 13.75 -0.58 -4.68
N THR A 75 13.71 -0.24 -5.98
CA THR A 75 14.25 -1.09 -7.05
C THR A 75 15.75 -1.35 -6.89
N TYR A 76 16.54 -0.33 -6.51
CA TYR A 76 17.96 -0.52 -6.22
C TYR A 76 18.20 -1.49 -5.05
N ILE A 77 17.47 -1.31 -3.95
CA ILE A 77 17.58 -2.19 -2.78
C ILE A 77 17.20 -3.62 -3.14
N MET A 78 16.11 -3.80 -3.90
CA MET A 78 15.66 -5.12 -4.37
C MET A 78 16.67 -5.78 -5.32
N LEU A 79 17.34 -5.00 -6.18
CA LEU A 79 18.37 -5.51 -7.07
C LEU A 79 19.56 -6.06 -6.28
N HIS A 80 20.04 -5.34 -5.28
CA HIS A 80 21.11 -5.82 -4.41
C HIS A 80 20.70 -7.08 -3.63
N LEU A 81 19.48 -7.13 -3.11
CA LEU A 81 18.97 -8.32 -2.43
C LEU A 81 18.90 -9.54 -3.36
N GLN A 82 18.54 -9.33 -4.64
CA GLN A 82 18.44 -10.39 -5.63
C GLN A 82 19.77 -11.13 -5.84
N GLU A 83 20.90 -10.40 -5.86
CA GLU A 83 22.23 -10.98 -6.06
C GLU A 83 22.55 -12.03 -4.99
N PHE A 84 22.25 -11.74 -3.73
CA PHE A 84 22.48 -12.66 -2.62
C PHE A 84 21.48 -13.82 -2.62
N LEU A 85 20.20 -13.54 -2.84
CA LEU A 85 19.13 -14.54 -2.77
C LEU A 85 19.18 -15.61 -3.85
N TYR A 86 19.84 -15.35 -4.99
CA TYR A 86 19.99 -16.34 -6.06
C TYR A 86 21.39 -16.95 -6.14
N ASP A 87 22.31 -16.55 -5.28
CA ASP A 87 23.54 -17.31 -5.08
C ASP A 87 23.19 -18.64 -4.38
N LYS A 88 23.29 -19.74 -5.12
CA LYS A 88 23.02 -21.10 -4.63
C LYS A 88 24.19 -21.69 -3.85
N THR A 89 25.37 -21.08 -3.93
CA THR A 89 26.57 -21.55 -3.26
C THR A 89 26.68 -20.99 -1.83
N MET A 90 25.93 -19.93 -1.53
CA MET A 90 25.93 -19.26 -0.24
C MET A 90 25.17 -20.07 0.83
N SER A 91 25.82 -20.26 1.98
CA SER A 91 25.17 -20.88 3.16
C SER A 91 24.06 -20.00 3.72
N PHE A 92 23.07 -20.56 4.41
CA PHE A 92 22.00 -19.78 5.04
C PHE A 92 22.53 -18.71 6.01
N GLN A 93 23.55 -19.04 6.82
CA GLN A 93 24.14 -18.10 7.79
C GLN A 93 24.83 -16.93 7.09
N THR A 94 25.58 -17.21 6.03
CA THR A 94 26.21 -16.18 5.19
C THR A 94 25.15 -15.34 4.50
N LEU A 95 24.13 -15.97 3.90
CA LEU A 95 23.01 -15.28 3.26
C LEU A 95 22.28 -14.36 4.23
N PHE A 96 21.99 -14.84 5.44
CA PHE A 96 21.27 -14.05 6.43
C PHE A 96 22.07 -12.81 6.83
N ALA A 97 23.38 -12.95 7.07
CA ALA A 97 24.27 -11.81 7.36
C ALA A 97 24.39 -10.84 6.17
N GLU A 98 24.55 -11.37 4.95
CA GLU A 98 24.66 -10.56 3.73
C GLU A 98 23.34 -9.90 3.34
N VAL A 99 22.19 -10.47 3.72
CA VAL A 99 20.86 -9.87 3.54
C VAL A 99 20.55 -8.86 4.63
N GLU A 100 21.03 -9.05 5.87
CA GLU A 100 20.84 -8.09 6.95
C GLU A 100 21.44 -6.71 6.61
N ASN A 101 22.57 -6.69 5.90
CA ASN A 101 23.22 -5.46 5.43
C ASN A 101 22.33 -4.61 4.49
N PRO A 102 21.77 -5.10 3.37
CA PRO A 102 20.81 -4.40 2.49
C PRO A 102 19.38 -4.33 3.04
N TYR A 103 19.00 -5.21 3.98
CA TYR A 103 17.72 -5.13 4.68
C TYR A 103 17.64 -3.92 5.63
N ASN A 104 18.79 -3.49 6.18
CA ASN A 104 18.86 -2.25 6.96
C ASN A 104 18.49 -1.02 6.11
N PRO A 105 19.12 -0.73 4.96
CA PRO A 105 18.69 0.30 4.02
C PRO A 105 17.20 0.24 3.70
N LEU A 106 16.62 -0.96 3.54
CA LEU A 106 15.18 -1.13 3.37
C LEU A 106 14.43 -0.54 4.59
N ARG A 107 14.74 -0.98 5.81
CA ARG A 107 14.12 -0.44 7.04
C ARG A 107 14.33 1.06 7.24
N TRP A 108 15.55 1.56 7.01
CA TRP A 108 15.88 2.99 7.08
C TRP A 108 15.10 3.80 6.06
N TRP A 109 14.99 3.29 4.83
CA TRP A 109 14.19 3.87 3.78
C TRP A 109 12.74 4.01 4.24
N LEU A 110 12.13 2.93 4.76
CA LEU A 110 10.75 2.96 5.28
C LEU A 110 10.59 3.96 6.43
N ALA A 111 11.54 4.00 7.38
CA ALA A 111 11.51 4.91 8.52
C ALA A 111 11.54 6.38 8.11
N GLY A 112 12.09 6.69 6.93
CA GLY A 112 12.02 8.01 6.34
C GLY A 112 10.60 8.41 5.93
N TRP A 113 9.73 7.47 5.59
CA TRP A 113 8.37 7.75 5.12
C TRP A 113 7.39 7.97 6.26
N PRO A 114 6.33 8.80 6.05
CA PRO A 114 5.26 8.93 7.02
C PRO A 114 4.69 7.57 7.41
N ASP A 115 4.57 7.36 8.71
CA ASP A 115 3.86 6.21 9.26
C ASP A 115 2.40 6.28 8.81
N ALA A 116 1.84 5.14 8.35
CA ALA A 116 0.46 5.04 7.94
C ALA A 116 -0.49 5.57 9.03
N SER A 117 -0.19 5.29 10.31
CA SER A 117 -0.98 5.78 11.45
C SER A 117 -0.86 7.29 11.70
N LYS A 118 0.24 7.92 11.27
CA LYS A 118 0.57 9.34 11.52
C LYS A 118 0.23 10.25 10.34
N THR A 119 -0.26 9.71 9.23
CA THR A 119 -0.60 10.49 8.02
C THR A 119 -1.88 11.34 8.13
N GLY A 120 -2.48 11.42 9.32
CA GLY A 120 -3.70 12.19 9.58
C GLY A 120 -4.95 11.53 8.97
N LYS A 121 -6.08 12.24 9.02
CA LYS A 121 -7.39 11.69 8.57
C LYS A 121 -7.45 11.31 7.07
N GLU A 122 -6.50 11.78 6.27
CA GLU A 122 -6.48 11.57 4.81
C GLU A 122 -5.03 11.47 4.31
N PRO A 123 -4.39 10.29 4.30
CA PRO A 123 -3.06 10.13 3.71
C PRO A 123 -2.99 10.59 2.26
N ILE A 124 -1.78 10.82 1.77
CA ILE A 124 -1.54 10.92 0.32
C ILE A 124 -1.47 9.47 -0.22
N PRO A 125 -2.34 9.05 -1.15
CA PRO A 125 -2.46 7.65 -1.60
C PRO A 125 -1.13 7.07 -2.09
N GLN A 126 -0.29 7.90 -2.72
CA GLN A 126 1.01 7.51 -3.24
C GLN A 126 1.96 7.03 -2.12
N PHE A 127 1.90 7.62 -0.93
CA PHE A 127 2.69 7.16 0.22
C PHE A 127 2.22 5.80 0.72
N LEU A 128 0.91 5.58 0.78
CA LEU A 128 0.37 4.27 1.15
C LEU A 128 0.76 3.20 0.12
N VAL A 129 0.68 3.51 -1.18
CA VAL A 129 1.08 2.58 -2.25
C VAL A 129 2.57 2.24 -2.15
N LEU A 130 3.44 3.22 -1.87
CA LEU A 130 4.87 2.97 -1.67
C LEU A 130 5.15 2.11 -0.44
N ARG A 131 4.47 2.38 0.67
CA ARG A 131 4.57 1.56 1.88
C ARG A 131 4.08 0.13 1.65
N ILE A 132 2.96 -0.03 0.94
CA ILE A 132 2.47 -1.34 0.52
C ILE A 132 3.52 -2.08 -0.32
N LYS A 133 4.12 -1.42 -1.31
CA LYS A 133 5.17 -2.03 -2.16
C LYS A 133 6.39 -2.46 -1.36
N PHE A 134 6.80 -1.65 -0.40
CA PHE A 134 7.86 -1.98 0.55
C PHE A 134 7.53 -3.22 1.37
N LEU A 135 6.33 -3.26 1.96
CA LEU A 135 5.90 -4.37 2.80
C LEU A 135 5.82 -5.66 1.97
N GLN A 136 5.35 -5.58 0.72
CA GLN A 136 5.35 -6.71 -0.21
C GLN A 136 6.78 -7.21 -0.49
N ALA A 137 7.72 -6.30 -0.79
CA ALA A 137 9.11 -6.67 -1.05
C ALA A 137 9.76 -7.36 0.17
N THR A 138 9.50 -6.83 1.37
CA THR A 138 9.97 -7.42 2.63
C THR A 138 9.35 -8.79 2.90
N MET A 139 8.05 -8.95 2.65
CA MET A 139 7.38 -10.23 2.85
C MET A 139 7.91 -11.31 1.90
N ASN A 140 8.14 -10.98 0.63
CA ASN A 140 8.75 -11.89 -0.33
C ASN A 140 10.19 -12.26 0.08
N LEU A 141 10.96 -11.29 0.62
CA LEU A 141 12.29 -11.54 1.14
C LEU A 141 12.27 -12.55 2.30
N LEU A 142 11.39 -12.34 3.27
CA LEU A 142 11.23 -13.23 4.42
C LEU A 142 10.81 -14.63 3.99
N GLU A 143 9.90 -14.74 3.02
CA GLU A 143 9.48 -16.01 2.43
C GLU A 143 10.67 -16.78 1.84
N MET A 144 11.47 -16.14 0.99
CA MET A 144 12.68 -16.76 0.41
C MET A 144 13.72 -17.16 1.46
N LEU A 145 13.87 -16.38 2.53
CA LEU A 145 14.76 -16.75 3.63
C LEU A 145 14.25 -17.96 4.41
N MET A 146 12.93 -18.03 4.67
CA MET A 146 12.31 -19.18 5.32
C MET A 146 12.45 -20.45 4.48
N GLU A 147 12.31 -20.37 3.15
CA GLU A 147 12.53 -21.51 2.25
C GLU A 147 13.97 -22.06 2.30
N ARG A 148 14.96 -21.20 2.61
CA ARG A 148 16.38 -21.57 2.69
C ARG A 148 16.85 -21.99 4.08
N ASP A 149 16.06 -21.77 5.14
CA ASP A 149 16.40 -22.18 6.51
C ASP A 149 16.20 -23.69 6.72
N GLN A 150 17.14 -24.49 6.20
CA GLN A 150 17.11 -25.96 6.30
C GLN A 150 17.13 -26.47 7.74
N GLN A 151 17.66 -25.68 8.68
CA GLN A 151 17.82 -26.07 10.09
C GLN A 151 16.67 -25.56 10.97
N SER A 152 15.70 -24.82 10.40
CA SER A 152 14.57 -24.21 11.12
C SER A 152 15.01 -23.40 12.35
N SER A 153 16.23 -22.89 12.33
CA SER A 153 16.87 -22.22 13.47
C SER A 153 16.27 -20.83 13.70
N MET A 154 15.86 -20.17 12.63
CA MET A 154 15.35 -18.79 12.62
C MET A 154 13.91 -18.70 12.12
N ILE A 155 13.33 -19.81 11.67
CA ILE A 155 11.99 -19.86 11.06
C ILE A 155 10.91 -19.19 11.92
N ASN A 156 10.95 -19.34 13.25
CA ASN A 156 9.97 -18.74 14.16
C ASN A 156 10.11 -17.21 14.21
N GLN A 157 11.34 -16.69 14.25
CA GLN A 157 11.61 -15.25 14.26
C GLN A 157 11.26 -14.60 12.90
N LEU A 158 11.61 -15.29 11.80
CA LEU A 158 11.25 -14.87 10.44
C LEU A 158 9.73 -14.84 10.27
N ARG A 159 9.02 -15.89 10.71
CA ARG A 159 7.56 -15.97 10.67
C ARG A 159 6.90 -14.88 11.50
N GLN A 160 7.41 -14.60 12.70
CA GLN A 160 6.90 -13.51 13.54
C GLN A 160 7.04 -12.16 12.82
N THR A 161 8.20 -11.89 12.24
CA THR A 161 8.44 -10.67 11.47
C THR A 161 7.52 -10.60 10.25
N TRP A 162 7.36 -11.71 9.52
CA TRP A 162 6.50 -11.82 8.35
C TRP A 162 5.03 -11.50 8.68
N CYS A 163 4.55 -12.02 9.82
CA CYS A 163 3.22 -11.73 10.32
C CYS A 163 3.03 -10.25 10.70
N GLN A 164 4.04 -9.63 11.34
CA GLN A 164 4.00 -8.19 11.67
C GLN A 164 3.91 -7.33 10.40
N GLN A 165 4.67 -7.69 9.35
CA GLN A 165 4.59 -6.96 8.07
C GLN A 165 3.21 -7.12 7.41
N ALA A 166 2.60 -8.31 7.49
CA ALA A 166 1.26 -8.56 6.97
C ALA A 166 0.19 -7.74 7.71
N GLU A 167 0.30 -7.60 9.03
CA GLU A 167 -0.60 -6.75 9.83
C GLU A 167 -0.46 -5.28 9.46
N GLU A 168 0.77 -4.79 9.30
CA GLU A 168 1.02 -3.42 8.88
C GLU A 168 0.48 -3.16 7.47
N MET A 169 0.59 -4.15 6.57
CA MET A 169 0.01 -4.06 5.22
C MET A 169 -1.51 -4.00 5.29
N ALA A 170 -2.14 -4.80 6.15
CA ALA A 170 -3.57 -4.77 6.39
C ALA A 170 -4.04 -3.40 6.91
N GLN A 171 -3.27 -2.76 7.79
CA GLN A 171 -3.54 -1.40 8.27
C GLN A 171 -3.44 -0.38 7.13
N CYS A 172 -2.41 -0.47 6.29
CA CYS A 172 -2.26 0.40 5.12
C CYS A 172 -3.44 0.27 4.16
N LEU A 173 -3.87 -0.97 3.90
CA LEU A 173 -5.03 -1.28 3.06
C LEU A 173 -6.31 -0.69 3.67
N HIS A 174 -6.54 -0.94 4.96
CA HIS A 174 -7.69 -0.42 5.69
C HIS A 174 -7.79 1.11 5.59
N ILE A 175 -6.69 1.82 5.86
CA ILE A 175 -6.64 3.28 5.76
C ILE A 175 -6.89 3.71 4.31
N TYR A 176 -6.28 3.05 3.32
CA TYR A 176 -6.49 3.35 1.90
C TYR A 176 -7.99 3.30 1.54
N ARG A 177 -8.67 2.23 1.94
CA ARG A 177 -10.12 2.08 1.69
C ARG A 177 -10.95 3.13 2.41
N GLN A 178 -10.65 3.41 3.68
CA GLN A 178 -11.39 4.41 4.44
C GLN A 178 -11.28 5.81 3.81
N SER A 179 -10.10 6.15 3.26
CA SER A 179 -9.85 7.45 2.67
C SER A 179 -10.31 7.58 1.22
N PHE A 180 -10.26 6.51 0.41
CA PHE A 180 -10.49 6.58 -1.04
C PHE A 180 -11.60 5.68 -1.59
N GLY A 181 -12.15 4.78 -0.77
CA GLY A 181 -13.16 3.80 -1.18
C GLY A 181 -12.63 2.69 -2.10
N LEU A 182 -13.52 1.80 -2.55
CA LEU A 182 -13.17 0.63 -3.38
C LEU A 182 -13.21 0.90 -4.89
N ARG A 183 -13.87 1.96 -5.34
CA ARG A 183 -14.15 2.20 -6.78
C ARG A 183 -12.91 2.55 -7.61
N HIS A 184 -11.84 3.00 -6.97
CA HIS A 184 -10.61 3.45 -7.63
C HIS A 184 -9.37 2.76 -7.07
N ILE A 185 -9.47 1.48 -6.72
CA ILE A 185 -8.34 0.72 -6.18
C ILE A 185 -7.31 0.45 -7.29
N PRO A 186 -6.06 0.91 -7.12
CA PRO A 186 -4.97 0.52 -8.00
C PRO A 186 -4.70 -0.98 -7.91
N SER A 187 -4.34 -1.64 -9.02
CA SER A 187 -4.04 -3.08 -9.03
C SER A 187 -2.98 -3.47 -7.98
N GLN A 188 -2.05 -2.57 -7.68
CA GLN A 188 -1.02 -2.77 -6.66
C GLN A 188 -1.59 -3.00 -5.25
N VAL A 189 -2.72 -2.39 -4.93
CA VAL A 189 -3.43 -2.56 -3.65
C VAL A 189 -4.16 -3.91 -3.63
N VAL A 190 -4.68 -4.37 -4.77
CA VAL A 190 -5.27 -5.71 -4.90
C VAL A 190 -4.19 -6.79 -4.75
N ASP A 191 -3.05 -6.64 -5.41
CA ASP A 191 -1.90 -7.55 -5.28
C ASP A 191 -1.47 -7.68 -3.81
N ALA A 192 -1.53 -6.58 -3.05
CA ALA A 192 -1.15 -6.56 -1.64
C ALA A 192 -2.12 -7.33 -0.75
N VAL A 193 -3.42 -7.29 -1.04
CA VAL A 193 -4.40 -8.17 -0.37
C VAL A 193 -4.02 -9.63 -0.60
N GLN A 194 -3.67 -9.99 -1.83
CA GLN A 194 -3.27 -11.36 -2.18
C GLN A 194 -1.97 -11.78 -1.49
N THR A 195 -1.02 -10.86 -1.28
CA THR A 195 0.22 -11.11 -0.53
C THR A 195 -0.03 -11.29 0.98
N ALA A 196 -0.85 -10.43 1.59
CA ALA A 196 -1.03 -10.42 3.05
C ALA A 196 -2.01 -11.47 3.56
N LEU A 197 -3.04 -11.80 2.78
CA LEU A 197 -4.13 -12.66 3.25
C LEU A 197 -3.68 -14.07 3.65
N PRO A 198 -2.87 -14.81 2.87
CA PRO A 198 -2.43 -16.17 3.24
C PRO A 198 -1.67 -16.19 4.56
N VAL A 199 -0.83 -15.17 4.80
CA VAL A 199 -0.04 -15.04 6.03
C VAL A 199 -0.94 -14.87 7.25
N LEU A 200 -1.96 -14.03 7.11
CA LEU A 200 -2.88 -13.74 8.20
C LEU A 200 -3.87 -14.88 8.46
N VAL A 201 -4.20 -15.68 7.44
CA VAL A 201 -4.96 -16.93 7.60
C VAL A 201 -4.18 -17.91 8.47
N HIS A 202 -2.90 -18.18 8.16
CA HIS A 202 -2.09 -19.08 8.98
C HIS A 202 -1.99 -18.63 10.43
N ARG A 203 -1.91 -17.32 10.67
CA ARG A 203 -1.87 -16.81 12.05
C ARG A 203 -3.20 -16.95 12.80
N LEU A 204 -4.34 -17.00 12.12
CA LEU A 204 -5.62 -17.28 12.76
C LEU A 204 -5.78 -18.74 13.20
N GLU A 205 -5.15 -19.65 12.47
CA GLU A 205 -5.08 -21.07 12.85
C GLU A 205 -4.28 -21.22 14.15
N ASP A 206 -3.29 -20.34 14.37
CA ASP A 206 -2.41 -20.35 15.54
C ASP A 206 -2.91 -19.50 16.74
N ALA A 207 -3.68 -18.43 16.52
CA ALA A 207 -4.15 -17.54 17.60
C ALA A 207 -5.47 -16.80 17.28
N ASP A 208 -6.44 -16.89 18.20
CA ASP A 208 -7.82 -16.38 18.04
C ASP A 208 -7.94 -14.84 18.04
N ASP A 209 -6.91 -14.12 18.51
CA ASP A 209 -6.92 -12.65 18.70
C ASP A 209 -6.89 -11.84 17.39
N ASN A 210 -6.54 -12.46 16.26
CA ASN A 210 -6.32 -11.77 14.98
C ASN A 210 -7.55 -11.71 14.05
N ARG A 211 -8.72 -12.16 14.52
CA ARG A 211 -9.95 -12.21 13.71
C ARG A 211 -10.35 -10.86 13.12
N GLY A 212 -10.02 -9.74 13.77
CA GLY A 212 -10.33 -8.39 13.29
C GLY A 212 -9.55 -7.99 12.03
N VAL A 213 -8.24 -8.26 11.99
CA VAL A 213 -7.37 -7.92 10.84
C VAL A 213 -7.72 -8.80 9.64
N TYR A 214 -7.95 -10.10 9.89
CA TYR A 214 -8.40 -11.01 8.85
C TYR A 214 -9.76 -10.63 8.28
N ARG A 215 -10.77 -10.35 9.11
CA ARG A 215 -12.09 -9.92 8.63
C ARG A 215 -11.99 -8.67 7.76
N THR A 216 -11.14 -7.73 8.15
CA THR A 216 -10.90 -6.50 7.37
C THR A 216 -10.36 -6.82 5.99
N LEU A 217 -9.47 -7.80 5.82
CA LEU A 217 -8.90 -8.22 4.53
C LEU A 217 -9.79 -9.17 3.74
N ALA A 218 -10.45 -10.13 4.38
CA ALA A 218 -11.38 -11.05 3.72
C ALA A 218 -12.54 -10.30 3.06
N PHE A 219 -12.94 -9.16 3.64
CA PHE A 219 -13.94 -8.27 3.06
C PHE A 219 -13.48 -7.59 1.75
N TRP A 220 -12.18 -7.56 1.44
CA TRP A 220 -11.69 -7.09 0.14
C TRP A 220 -11.94 -8.09 -0.99
N ASN A 221 -12.13 -9.37 -0.66
CA ASN A 221 -12.41 -10.43 -1.64
C ASN A 221 -13.90 -10.72 -1.83
N SER A 222 -14.79 -10.06 -1.08
CA SER A 222 -16.24 -10.21 -1.21
C SER A 222 -16.87 -8.93 -1.76
N PRO A 223 -17.16 -8.87 -3.08
CA PRO A 223 -17.80 -7.70 -3.69
C PRO A 223 -19.27 -7.50 -3.28
N GLU A 224 -19.90 -8.45 -2.58
CA GLU A 224 -21.36 -8.51 -2.43
C GLU A 224 -21.96 -7.67 -1.29
N LEU A 225 -21.17 -6.98 -0.47
CA LEU A 225 -21.71 -6.30 0.74
C LEU A 225 -21.84 -4.77 0.65
N GLU A 226 -21.46 -4.14 -0.48
CA GLU A 226 -21.62 -2.69 -0.64
C GLU A 226 -23.08 -2.25 -0.89
N ASP A 227 -23.96 -3.12 -1.40
CA ASP A 227 -25.34 -2.73 -1.73
C ASP A 227 -26.23 -2.56 -0.47
N SER A 228 -25.88 -3.22 0.63
CA SER A 228 -26.63 -3.12 1.90
C SER A 228 -26.36 -1.84 2.71
N THR A 229 -25.14 -1.28 2.62
CA THR A 229 -24.76 -0.08 3.36
C THR A 229 -25.19 1.19 2.62
N SER A 230 -25.17 1.17 1.29
CA SER A 230 -25.67 2.28 0.46
C SER A 230 -27.19 2.46 0.58
N ARG A 231 -27.97 1.36 0.69
CA ARG A 231 -29.42 1.42 0.93
C ARG A 231 -29.80 1.92 2.33
N ARG A 232 -28.96 1.71 3.35
CA ARG A 232 -29.23 2.22 4.72
C ARG A 232 -29.08 3.73 4.84
N ASN A 233 -28.10 4.31 4.16
CA ASN A 233 -27.87 5.75 4.21
C ASN A 233 -28.95 6.53 3.44
N HIS A 234 -29.44 6.00 2.31
CA HIS A 234 -30.58 6.61 1.59
C HIS A 234 -31.91 6.55 2.35
N LEU A 235 -32.12 5.52 3.18
CA LEU A 235 -33.32 5.41 4.00
C LEU A 235 -33.28 6.34 5.23
N GLN A 236 -32.11 6.62 5.79
CA GLN A 236 -31.99 7.60 6.89
C GLN A 236 -32.16 9.04 6.41
N ASP A 237 -31.64 9.41 5.25
CA ASP A 237 -31.83 10.76 4.69
C ASP A 237 -33.28 11.01 4.23
N SER A 238 -33.99 9.97 3.79
CA SER A 238 -35.41 10.08 3.42
C SER A 238 -36.34 10.27 4.62
N ILE A 239 -35.93 9.80 5.82
CA ILE A 239 -36.72 9.93 7.06
C ILE A 239 -36.51 11.30 7.73
N VAL A 240 -35.41 12.00 7.44
CA VAL A 240 -35.15 13.35 7.99
C VAL A 240 -35.84 14.46 7.18
N VAL A 241 -36.14 14.21 5.89
CA VAL A 241 -36.76 15.23 5.01
C VAL A 241 -38.30 15.31 5.16
N THR A 242 -38.97 14.32 5.75
CA THR A 242 -40.45 14.33 5.90
C THR A 242 -40.99 14.93 7.21
N LYS A 243 -40.16 15.61 8.02
CA LYS A 243 -40.59 16.21 9.30
C LYS A 243 -40.42 17.74 9.43
N ARG A 244 -40.21 18.46 8.33
CA ARG A 244 -40.30 19.94 8.27
C ARG A 244 -41.20 20.37 7.12
N GLY A 245 -42.50 20.38 7.37
CA GLY A 245 -43.48 20.80 6.36
C GLY A 245 -44.88 20.84 6.95
N GLY A 246 -45.07 21.68 7.97
CA GLY A 246 -46.38 21.92 8.55
C GLY A 246 -46.32 23.16 9.43
N GLU A 247 -47.16 24.14 9.07
CA GLU A 247 -47.54 25.34 9.82
C GLU A 247 -46.79 26.63 9.48
N THR A 248 -47.41 27.42 8.59
CA THR A 248 -47.80 28.82 8.84
C THR A 248 -48.65 29.34 7.68
N ALA A 249 -49.94 29.57 7.91
CA ALA A 249 -50.79 30.41 7.08
C ALA A 249 -51.85 31.12 7.95
N HIS A 250 -52.19 32.34 7.53
CA HIS A 250 -53.11 33.34 8.13
C HIS A 250 -52.45 34.20 9.23
N SER A 251 -52.54 35.53 9.26
CA SER A 251 -53.48 36.56 8.80
C SER A 251 -52.76 37.91 9.08
N GLY A 252 -52.96 39.08 8.49
CA GLY A 252 -53.98 39.66 7.64
C GLY A 252 -53.62 41.14 7.37
N TYR A 253 -54.19 41.67 6.31
CA TYR A 253 -54.17 43.07 5.89
C TYR A 253 -54.71 44.04 6.95
N ARG A 254 -54.10 45.24 7.07
CA ARG A 254 -54.78 46.56 7.08
C ARG A 254 -53.79 47.71 7.26
N ASP A 255 -53.66 48.53 6.22
CA ASP A 255 -53.47 49.98 6.35
C ASP A 255 -54.86 50.64 6.41
N PRO A 256 -54.95 51.87 6.94
CA PRO A 256 -54.89 53.04 6.04
C PRO A 256 -53.89 54.12 6.45
#